data_AF-A0AAV0IJ26-F1
#
_entry.id   AF-A0AAV0IJ26-F1
#
_cell.length_a   1.000
_cell.length_b   1.000
_cell.length_c   1.000
_cell.angle_alpha   90.00
_cell.angle_beta   90.00
_cell.angle_gamma   90.00
#
_symmetry.space_group_name_H-M   'P 1'
#
loop_
_entity.id
_entity.type
_entity.pdbx_description
1 polymer ?
#
loop_
_entity_poly.entity_id
_entity_poly.type
_entity_poly.pdbx_seq_one_letter_code
_entity_poly.pdbx_strand_id
1 'polypeptide(L)' 'DCFIFAGVDFSNAVLDRVNFGKANLKGAVFRNTVLSGSTFEEAELGDVVFEDTIIGYIDLQKLCRNTSITPDGRLELGCR' A
#
# COMPACT_ATOMS: atom_id res chain seq x y z
N ASP A 1 3.25 -13.15 13.53
CA ASP A 1 1.78 -13.02 13.40
C ASP A 1 1.46 -12.42 12.04
N CYS A 2 0.40 -12.91 11.38
CA CYS A 2 -0.10 -12.34 10.12
C CYS A 2 -1.28 -11.42 10.45
N PHE A 3 -1.10 -10.11 10.30
CA PHE A 3 -2.17 -9.14 10.53
C PHE A 3 -3.09 -9.09 9.30
N ILE A 4 -4.40 -9.18 9.51
CA ILE A 4 -5.39 -9.18 8.43
C ILE A 4 -6.05 -7.79 8.37
N PHE A 5 -5.83 -7.11 7.26
CA PHE A 5 -6.44 -5.82 6.89
C PHE A 5 -7.16 -5.89 5.54
N ALA A 6 -7.50 -7.11 5.09
CA ALA A 6 -8.17 -7.32 3.81
C ALA A 6 -9.52 -6.58 3.78
N GLY A 7 -9.74 -5.78 2.73
CA GLY A 7 -10.94 -4.98 2.54
C GLY A 7 -11.11 -3.80 3.50
N VAL A 8 -10.12 -3.50 4.36
CA VAL A 8 -10.21 -2.36 5.29
C VAL A 8 -10.11 -1.05 4.52
N ASP A 9 -10.97 -0.11 4.88
CA ASP A 9 -10.97 1.24 4.33
C ASP A 9 -10.11 2.19 5.18
N PHE A 10 -8.98 2.62 4.64
CA PHE A 10 -8.07 3.62 5.20
C PHE A 10 -8.19 4.99 4.51
N SER A 11 -9.31 5.25 3.83
CA SER A 11 -9.50 6.50 3.09
C SER A 11 -9.31 7.72 3.99
N ASN A 12 -8.58 8.73 3.50
CA ASN A 12 -8.25 9.97 4.21
C ASN A 12 -7.36 9.79 5.45
N ALA A 13 -6.78 8.60 5.68
CA ALA A 13 -5.88 8.38 6.81
C ALA A 13 -4.49 9.00 6.60
N VAL A 14 -3.82 9.30 7.72
CA VAL A 14 -2.38 9.56 7.77
C VAL A 14 -1.72 8.35 8.43
N LEU A 15 -1.00 7.56 7.63
CA LEU A 15 -0.32 6.36 8.08
C LEU A 15 1.18 6.64 8.09
N ASP A 16 1.64 7.27 9.18
CA ASP A 16 3.05 7.59 9.42
C ASP A 16 3.74 6.44 10.16
N ARG A 17 4.79 5.88 9.55
CA ARG A 17 5.67 4.84 10.10
C ARG A 17 4.92 3.59 10.57
N VAL A 18 3.84 3.23 9.90
CA VAL A 18 3.07 2.01 10.19
C VAL A 18 3.77 0.79 9.57
N ASN A 19 3.88 -0.29 10.33
CA ASN A 19 4.42 -1.55 9.84
C ASN A 19 3.30 -2.46 9.35
N PHE A 20 3.16 -2.59 8.02
CA PHE A 20 2.27 -3.57 7.37
C PHE A 20 3.03 -4.81 6.87
N GLY A 21 4.25 -5.05 7.38
CA GLY A 21 5.04 -6.21 6.99
C GLY A 21 4.30 -7.52 7.25
N LYS A 22 4.30 -8.41 6.25
CA LYS A 22 3.60 -9.72 6.25
C LYS A 22 2.09 -9.61 6.43
N ALA A 23 1.50 -8.42 6.30
CA ALA A 23 0.06 -8.25 6.44
C ALA A 23 -0.68 -8.67 5.17
N ASN A 24 -1.89 -9.20 5.34
CA ASN A 24 -2.84 -9.37 4.25
C ASN A 24 -3.63 -8.08 4.08
N LEU A 25 -3.33 -7.32 3.02
CA LEU A 25 -3.98 -6.08 2.64
C LEU A 25 -4.87 -6.23 1.39
N LYS A 26 -5.20 -7.47 0.99
CA LYS A 26 -5.97 -7.69 -0.25
C LYS A 26 -7.28 -6.91 -0.25
N GLY A 27 -7.52 -6.12 -1.28
CA GLY A 27 -8.73 -5.28 -1.40
C GLY A 27 -8.80 -4.08 -0.45
N ALA A 28 -7.74 -3.77 0.30
CA ALA A 28 -7.72 -2.58 1.16
C ALA A 28 -7.79 -1.28 0.33
N VAL A 29 -8.31 -0.21 0.93
CA VAL A 29 -8.50 1.08 0.26
C VAL A 29 -7.61 2.15 0.91
N PHE A 30 -6.67 2.71 0.15
CA PHE A 30 -5.81 3.83 0.56
C PHE A 30 -6.18 5.13 -0.17
N ARG A 31 -7.46 5.36 -0.42
CA ARG A 31 -7.91 6.54 -1.17
C ARG A 31 -7.59 7.83 -0.41
N ASN A 32 -6.93 8.80 -1.05
CA ASN A 32 -6.57 10.08 -0.42
C ASN A 32 -5.78 9.89 0.90
N THR A 33 -4.96 8.84 0.99
CA THR A 33 -4.16 8.51 2.18
C THR A 33 -2.75 9.10 2.07
N VAL A 34 -2.13 9.45 3.20
CA VAL A 34 -0.69 9.75 3.26
C VAL A 34 0.07 8.53 3.80
N LEU A 35 0.95 7.95 2.97
CA LEU A 35 1.88 6.87 3.34
C LEU A 35 3.30 7.44 3.51
N SER A 36 3.67 7.73 4.76
CA SER A 36 4.99 8.29 5.11
C SER A 36 5.80 7.27 5.91
N GLY A 37 6.91 6.77 5.37
CA GLY A 37 7.81 5.87 6.10
C GLY A 37 7.18 4.54 6.55
N SER A 38 6.00 4.20 6.05
CA SER A 38 5.30 2.93 6.31
C SER A 38 5.93 1.80 5.49
N THR A 39 5.90 0.59 6.02
CA THR A 39 6.61 -0.56 5.41
C THR A 39 5.65 -1.68 5.03
N PHE A 40 5.97 -2.37 3.94
CA PHE A 40 5.11 -3.37 3.28
C PHE A 40 5.88 -4.63 2.88
N GLU A 41 6.99 -4.93 3.57
CA GLU A 41 7.80 -6.12 3.26
C GLU A 41 6.95 -7.38 3.40
N GLU A 42 6.94 -8.24 2.37
CA GLU A 42 6.17 -9.48 2.34
C GLU A 42 4.64 -9.30 2.51
N ALA A 43 4.11 -8.08 2.39
CA ALA A 43 2.66 -7.84 2.45
C ALA A 43 1.95 -8.35 1.17
N GLU A 44 0.69 -8.77 1.30
CA GLU A 44 -0.15 -9.11 0.16
C GLU A 44 -1.02 -7.91 -0.24
N LEU A 45 -0.74 -7.32 -1.40
CA LEU A 45 -1.33 -6.05 -1.88
C LEU A 45 -2.22 -6.24 -3.13
N GLY A 46 -2.78 -7.44 -3.30
CA GLY A 46 -3.70 -7.71 -4.42
C GLY A 46 -4.96 -6.87 -4.31
N ASP A 47 -5.42 -6.30 -5.43
CA ASP A 47 -6.65 -5.50 -5.52
C ASP A 47 -6.73 -4.29 -4.58
N VAL A 48 -5.58 -3.79 -4.11
CA VAL A 48 -5.52 -2.56 -3.30
C VAL A 48 -5.78 -1.33 -4.17
N VAL A 49 -6.54 -0.37 -3.63
CA VAL A 49 -6.83 0.92 -4.27
C VAL A 49 -5.86 1.99 -3.75
N PHE A 50 -5.11 2.64 -4.66
CA PHE A 50 -4.13 3.69 -4.32
C PHE A 50 -4.52 5.08 -4.85
N GLU A 51 -5.80 5.27 -5.18
CA GLU A 51 -6.34 6.52 -5.74
C GLU A 51 -6.00 7.71 -4.85
N ASP A 52 -5.36 8.73 -5.42
CA ASP A 52 -4.91 9.93 -4.69
C ASP A 52 -4.02 9.63 -3.45
N THR A 53 -3.39 8.46 -3.37
CA THR A 53 -2.42 8.16 -2.31
C THR A 53 -1.17 9.04 -2.47
N ILE A 54 -0.80 9.74 -1.41
CA ILE A 54 0.45 10.50 -1.32
C ILE A 54 1.52 9.59 -0.70
N ILE A 55 2.52 9.25 -1.50
CA ILE A 55 3.67 8.45 -1.09
C ILE A 55 4.97 9.10 -1.57
N GLY A 56 5.98 9.16 -0.69
CA GLY A 56 7.29 9.72 -1.03
C GLY A 56 8.04 8.85 -2.04
N TYR A 57 8.86 9.46 -2.91
CA TYR A 57 9.56 8.75 -4.00
C TYR A 57 10.37 7.53 -3.53
N ILE A 58 11.07 7.63 -2.39
CA ILE A 58 11.87 6.52 -1.85
C ILE A 58 10.99 5.36 -1.37
N ASP A 59 9.85 5.66 -0.74
CA ASP A 59 8.94 4.63 -0.23
C ASP A 59 8.13 4.00 -1.37
N LEU A 60 7.77 4.79 -2.38
CA LEU A 60 7.20 4.30 -3.63
C LEU A 60 8.11 3.27 -4.30
N GLN A 61 9.41 3.58 -4.45
CA GLN A 61 10.37 2.66 -5.05
C GLN A 61 10.48 1.33 -4.29
N LYS A 62 10.33 1.34 -2.96
CA LYS A 62 10.28 0.11 -2.16
C LYS A 62 8.97 -0.63 -2.37
N LEU A 63 7.83 0.07 -2.30
CA LEU A 63 6.50 -0.50 -2.49
C LEU A 63 6.39 -1.18 -3.87
N CYS A 64 6.89 -0.55 -4.93
CA CYS A 64 6.91 -1.08 -6.29
C CYS A 64 7.75 -2.36 -6.48
N ARG A 65 8.56 -2.78 -5.49
CA ARG A 65 9.23 -4.09 -5.51
C ARG A 65 8.27 -5.23 -5.14
N ASN A 66 7.15 -4.92 -4.51
CA ASN A 66 6.15 -5.92 -4.17
C ASN A 66 5.42 -6.38 -5.44
N THR A 67 5.55 -7.68 -5.73
CA THR A 67 5.01 -8.30 -6.95
C THR A 67 3.53 -8.66 -6.84
N SER A 68 2.93 -8.55 -5.65
CA SER A 68 1.50 -8.81 -5.45
C SER A 68 0.59 -7.63 -5.82
N ILE A 69 1.16 -6.44 -6.04
CA ILE A 69 0.41 -5.28 -6.53
C ILE A 69 -0.03 -5.57 -7.97
N THR A 70 -1.31 -5.32 -8.25
CA THR A 70 -1.89 -5.55 -9.58
C THR A 70 -1.26 -4.62 -10.64
N PRO A 71 -1.29 -4.99 -11.93
CA PRO A 71 -0.78 -4.12 -13.00
C PRO A 71 -1.39 -2.70 -12.97
N ASP A 72 -2.68 -2.60 -12.71
CA ASP A 72 -3.38 -1.31 -12.62
C ASP A 72 -2.94 -0.51 -11.39
N GLY A 73 -2.80 -1.15 -10.21
CA GLY A 73 -2.28 -0.48 -9.02
C GLY A 73 -0.83 -0.02 -9.19
N ARG A 74 -0.01 -0.78 -9.92
CA ARG A 74 1.36 -0.36 -10.28
C ARG A 74 1.35 0.85 -11.22
N LEU A 75 0.42 0.89 -12.18
CA LEU A 75 0.26 2.02 -13.10
C LEU A 75 -0.19 3.27 -12.34
N GLU A 76 -1.17 3.15 -11.45
CA GLU A 76 -1.69 4.21 -10.60
C GLU A 76 -0.60 4.81 -9.70
N LEU A 77 0.20 3.95 -9.07
CA LEU A 77 1.36 4.36 -8.26
C LEU A 77 2.51 4.94 -9.08
N GLY A 78 2.51 4.81 -10.41
CA GLY A 78 3.60 5.23 -11.27
C GLY A 78 4.87 4.39 -11.10
N CYS A 79 4.72 3.09 -10.74
CA CYS A 79 5.83 2.15 -10.70
C CYS A 79 6.50 2.03 -12.08
N ARG A 80 7.83 2.10 -12.11
CA ARG A 80 8.65 1.95 -13.32
C ARG A 80 9.59 0.76 -13.21
#